data_AF-A0A922X892-F1
#
_entry.id   AF-A0A922X892-F1
#
_cell.length_a   1.000
_cell.length_b   1.000
_cell.length_c   1.000
_cell.angle_alpha   90.00
_cell.angle_beta   90.00
_cell.angle_gamma   90.00
#
_symmetry.space_group_name_H-M   'P 1'
#
loop_
_entity.id
_entity.type
_entity.pdbx_description
1 polymer ?
#
loop_
_entity_poly.entity_id
_entity_poly.type
_entity_poly.pdbx_seq_one_letter_code
_entity_poly.pdbx_strand_id
1 'polypeptide(L)'
;EGDPDRPLVTGCVYNSDAMPPYALPAEQTKSTIKSQSSKGGEGFNELRFEDKKGAEEVFMHAERDFSRVVKNNDALKVGFETADKGDQTIDIKNDQLETIGNNQTLKVKADQQVDIDGKQAVKVGTTIVIEAGTSIELKVGGSSIKIEAAKITIKSPEIEIAADANAKLKAGAMMEIKSGAVMTIGGALVQIN
;
A
#
# COMPACT_ATOMS: atom_id res chain seq x y z
N GLU A 1 -59.49 -5.89 -2.02
CA GLU A 1 -60.90 -5.61 -1.64
C GLU A 1 -61.05 -4.60 -0.49
N GLY A 2 -59.96 -4.05 0.08
CA GLY A 2 -60.10 -3.04 1.15
C GLY A 2 -60.75 -3.58 2.43
N ASP A 3 -60.67 -4.90 2.63
CA ASP A 3 -61.23 -5.63 3.76
C ASP A 3 -60.56 -5.18 5.07
N PRO A 4 -61.29 -4.52 5.99
CA PRO A 4 -60.75 -4.03 7.26
C PRO A 4 -60.24 -5.14 8.17
N ASP A 5 -60.72 -6.38 8.00
CA ASP A 5 -60.29 -7.54 8.78
C ASP A 5 -58.98 -8.15 8.25
N ARG A 6 -58.43 -7.59 7.16
CA ARG A 6 -57.16 -8.01 6.54
C ARG A 6 -56.21 -6.82 6.38
N PRO A 7 -55.75 -6.23 7.50
CA PRO A 7 -54.86 -5.10 7.44
C PRO A 7 -53.51 -5.47 6.79
N LEU A 8 -52.94 -4.51 6.07
CA LEU A 8 -51.61 -4.59 5.46
C LEU A 8 -50.86 -3.27 5.67
N VAL A 9 -49.59 -3.35 6.04
CA VAL A 9 -48.70 -2.19 6.09
C VAL A 9 -48.09 -2.00 4.70
N THR A 10 -48.35 -0.87 4.07
CA THR A 10 -47.90 -0.55 2.69
C THR A 10 -46.79 0.51 2.65
N GLY A 11 -46.45 1.12 3.79
CA GLY A 11 -45.39 2.11 3.85
C GLY A 11 -45.09 2.58 5.27
N CYS A 12 -43.99 3.31 5.40
CA CYS A 12 -43.60 4.05 6.59
C CYS A 12 -43.48 5.53 6.25
N VAL A 13 -43.79 6.40 7.21
CA VAL A 13 -43.69 7.85 7.07
C VAL A 13 -42.95 8.42 8.28
N TYR A 14 -42.15 9.46 8.05
CA TYR A 14 -41.53 10.22 9.13
C TYR A 14 -42.57 11.10 9.84
N ASN A 15 -42.35 11.37 11.11
CA ASN A 15 -43.18 12.25 11.95
C ASN A 15 -42.29 12.97 12.99
N SER A 16 -42.88 13.70 13.94
CA SER A 16 -42.11 14.46 14.94
C SER A 16 -41.26 13.59 15.87
N ASP A 17 -41.68 12.35 16.10
CA ASP A 17 -41.00 11.42 17.00
C ASP A 17 -39.97 10.56 16.25
N ALA A 18 -40.26 10.26 14.98
CA ALA A 18 -39.39 9.57 14.04
C ALA A 18 -39.02 10.53 12.90
N MET A 19 -38.07 11.41 13.18
CA MET A 19 -37.58 12.41 12.21
C MET A 19 -36.72 11.76 11.11
N PRO A 20 -36.60 12.40 9.92
CA PRO A 20 -35.68 11.95 8.88
C PRO A 20 -34.22 11.89 9.37
N PRO A 21 -33.37 10.99 8.81
CA PRO A 21 -31.97 10.84 9.21
C PRO A 21 -31.10 12.10 9.06
N TYR A 22 -31.52 13.03 8.19
CA TYR A 22 -30.86 14.31 7.95
C TYR A 22 -31.87 15.45 8.07
N ALA A 23 -31.39 16.61 8.54
CA ALA A 23 -32.24 17.78 8.75
C ALA A 23 -32.76 18.35 7.43
N LEU A 24 -34.08 18.40 7.27
CA LEU A 24 -34.73 19.02 6.12
C LEU A 24 -35.23 20.44 6.49
N PRO A 25 -35.16 21.41 5.54
CA PRO A 25 -34.73 21.28 4.14
C PRO A 25 -33.21 21.48 3.90
N ALA A 26 -32.41 21.66 4.95
CA ALA A 26 -30.99 21.99 4.82
C ALA A 26 -30.20 20.93 4.02
N GLU A 27 -30.55 19.66 4.19
CA GLU A 27 -29.87 18.50 3.60
C GLU A 27 -30.71 17.82 2.51
N GLN A 28 -31.52 18.60 1.79
CA GLN A 28 -32.48 18.11 0.79
C GLN A 28 -31.86 17.36 -0.42
N THR A 29 -30.55 17.51 -0.64
CA THR A 29 -29.80 16.83 -1.72
C THR A 29 -29.24 15.48 -1.28
N LYS A 30 -29.44 15.08 -0.01
CA LYS A 30 -29.02 13.77 0.50
C LYS A 30 -30.12 12.73 0.38
N SER A 31 -29.77 11.58 -0.18
CA SER A 31 -30.59 10.36 -0.18
C SER A 31 -29.88 9.26 0.59
N THR A 32 -30.54 8.57 1.52
CA THR A 32 -29.87 7.58 2.38
C THR A 32 -30.75 6.37 2.72
N ILE A 33 -30.11 5.22 2.91
CA ILE A 33 -30.63 4.09 3.66
C ILE A 33 -29.73 3.95 4.90
N LYS A 34 -30.27 4.31 6.07
CA LYS A 34 -29.56 4.29 7.35
C LYS A 34 -30.27 3.37 8.34
N SER A 35 -29.54 2.42 8.91
CA SER A 35 -30.06 1.53 9.95
C SER A 35 -29.72 2.04 11.35
N GLN A 36 -30.26 1.42 12.39
CA GLN A 36 -29.81 1.59 13.77
C GLN A 36 -29.51 0.20 14.35
N SER A 37 -28.37 0.06 15.02
CA SER A 37 -28.02 -1.18 15.70
C SER A 37 -29.12 -1.58 16.68
N SER A 38 -29.34 -2.88 16.88
CA SER A 38 -30.43 -3.38 17.72
C SER A 38 -29.96 -4.59 18.52
N LYS A 39 -30.39 -4.76 19.78
CA LYS A 39 -31.23 -3.84 20.59
C LYS A 39 -30.38 -2.76 21.30
N GLY A 40 -30.98 -1.61 21.57
CA GLY A 40 -30.36 -0.52 22.36
C GLY A 40 -29.33 0.34 21.61
N GLY A 41 -29.49 0.50 20.29
CA GLY A 41 -28.39 0.87 19.40
C GLY A 41 -27.80 2.27 19.55
N GLU A 42 -26.48 2.28 19.66
CA GLU A 42 -25.59 3.46 19.58
C GLU A 42 -24.82 3.54 18.23
N GLY A 43 -25.00 2.57 17.33
CA GLY A 43 -24.30 2.47 16.03
C GLY A 43 -25.23 2.34 14.82
N PHE A 44 -24.69 2.41 13.59
CA PHE A 44 -25.47 2.39 12.35
C PHE A 44 -24.72 1.85 11.13
N ASN A 45 -25.43 1.28 10.16
CA ASN A 45 -24.93 1.10 8.79
C ASN A 45 -25.60 2.13 7.88
N GLU A 46 -24.90 2.61 6.86
CA GLU A 46 -25.44 3.63 5.97
C GLU A 46 -24.93 3.46 4.53
N LEU A 47 -25.84 3.60 3.58
CA LEU A 47 -25.53 3.94 2.20
C LEU A 47 -26.19 5.27 1.87
N ARG A 48 -25.39 6.29 1.57
CA ARG A 48 -25.85 7.65 1.29
C ARG A 48 -25.27 8.19 -0.02
N PHE A 49 -26.10 8.97 -0.71
CA PHE A 49 -25.76 9.76 -1.88
C PHE A 49 -25.96 11.24 -1.55
N GLU A 50 -24.98 12.07 -1.85
CA GLU A 50 -25.06 13.53 -1.84
C GLU A 50 -24.96 14.03 -3.28
N ASP A 51 -26.01 14.73 -3.74
CA ASP A 51 -26.11 15.26 -5.11
C ASP A 51 -25.91 16.78 -5.19
N LYS A 52 -25.37 17.40 -4.12
CA LYS A 52 -24.97 18.80 -4.14
C LYS A 52 -23.84 19.01 -5.13
N LYS A 53 -24.13 19.76 -6.20
CA LYS A 53 -23.19 20.09 -7.28
C LYS A 53 -21.83 20.57 -6.76
N GLY A 54 -20.75 19.90 -7.17
CA GLY A 54 -19.37 20.20 -6.80
C GLY A 54 -18.94 19.68 -5.41
N ALA A 55 -19.81 18.92 -4.74
CA ALA A 55 -19.58 18.27 -3.47
C ALA A 55 -20.27 16.89 -3.42
N GLU A 56 -20.42 16.25 -4.58
CA GLU A 56 -21.08 14.96 -4.73
C GLU A 56 -20.33 13.86 -3.98
N GLU A 57 -21.07 12.97 -3.31
CA GLU A 57 -20.47 11.90 -2.50
C GLU A 57 -21.33 10.64 -2.53
N VAL A 58 -20.67 9.48 -2.58
CA VAL A 58 -21.27 8.20 -2.18
C VAL A 58 -20.58 7.74 -0.90
N PHE A 59 -21.35 7.66 0.17
CA PHE A 59 -20.89 7.26 1.50
C PHE A 59 -21.42 5.86 1.84
N MET A 60 -20.51 4.95 2.19
CA MET A 60 -20.83 3.61 2.69
C MET A 60 -20.20 3.44 4.06
N HIS A 61 -21.03 3.17 5.07
CA HIS A 61 -20.61 2.89 6.44
C HIS A 61 -21.09 1.52 6.88
N ALA A 62 -20.16 0.72 7.38
CA ALA A 62 -20.44 -0.53 8.07
C ALA A 62 -20.01 -0.38 9.54
N GLU A 63 -20.94 -0.59 10.47
CA GLU A 63 -20.68 -0.43 11.92
C GLU A 63 -19.62 -1.41 12.45
N ARG A 64 -19.53 -2.61 11.86
CA ARG A 64 -18.63 -3.67 12.34
C ARG A 64 -17.89 -4.37 11.21
N ASP A 65 -18.60 -5.20 10.46
CA ASP A 65 -18.01 -6.03 9.41
C ASP A 65 -18.53 -5.58 8.03
N PHE A 66 -17.63 -5.31 7.08
CA PHE A 66 -17.98 -5.09 5.67
C PHE A 66 -17.42 -6.21 4.80
N SER A 67 -18.31 -7.07 4.29
CA SER A 67 -17.95 -8.17 3.41
C SER A 67 -18.34 -7.86 1.98
N ARG A 68 -17.35 -7.70 1.09
CA ARG A 68 -17.55 -7.55 -0.36
C ARG A 68 -17.14 -8.83 -1.07
N VAL A 69 -18.09 -9.48 -1.74
CA VAL A 69 -17.83 -10.68 -2.55
C VAL A 69 -18.19 -10.39 -3.99
N VAL A 70 -17.19 -10.46 -4.89
CA VAL A 70 -17.37 -10.25 -6.32
C VAL A 70 -16.97 -11.54 -7.05
N LYS A 71 -17.91 -12.13 -7.81
CA LYS A 71 -17.72 -13.45 -8.43
C LYS A 71 -16.89 -13.44 -9.72
N ASN A 72 -16.61 -12.26 -10.27
CA ASN A 72 -15.89 -12.13 -11.53
C ASN A 72 -14.89 -10.97 -11.46
N ASN A 73 -15.26 -9.78 -11.92
CA ASN A 73 -14.38 -8.63 -11.95
C ASN A 73 -14.83 -7.58 -10.94
N ASP A 74 -13.88 -7.17 -10.11
CA ASP A 74 -13.98 -5.97 -9.30
C ASP A 74 -12.96 -4.95 -9.86
N ALA A 75 -13.45 -3.81 -10.32
CA ALA A 75 -12.61 -2.75 -10.87
C ALA A 75 -12.88 -1.46 -10.11
N LEU A 76 -11.85 -0.93 -9.46
CA LEU A 76 -11.86 0.40 -8.87
C LEU A 76 -11.17 1.38 -9.81
N LYS A 77 -11.86 2.46 -10.16
CA LYS A 77 -11.29 3.59 -10.91
C LYS A 77 -11.56 4.86 -10.12
N VAL A 78 -10.51 5.64 -9.90
CA VAL A 78 -10.55 6.91 -9.18
C VAL A 78 -10.00 8.00 -10.11
N GLY A 79 -10.71 9.12 -10.25
CA GLY A 79 -10.31 10.24 -11.12
C GLY A 79 -10.41 9.95 -12.63
N PHE A 80 -11.63 9.78 -13.17
CA PHE A 80 -11.88 9.63 -14.61
C PHE A 80 -12.19 10.99 -15.29
N GLU A 81 -12.08 11.04 -16.63
CA GLU A 81 -11.97 12.17 -17.59
C GLU A 81 -12.83 13.46 -17.45
N THR A 82 -13.53 13.71 -16.33
CA THR A 82 -14.40 14.90 -16.16
C THR A 82 -14.18 15.68 -14.84
N ALA A 83 -13.23 15.31 -13.99
CA ALA A 83 -12.90 16.03 -12.75
C ALA A 83 -11.39 16.08 -12.49
N ASP A 84 -10.98 16.85 -11.46
CA ASP A 84 -9.60 16.95 -10.96
C ASP A 84 -8.97 15.57 -10.69
N LYS A 85 -7.63 15.52 -10.56
CA LYS A 85 -6.91 14.28 -10.20
C LYS A 85 -7.54 13.68 -8.94
N GLY A 86 -8.01 12.44 -9.03
CA GLY A 86 -8.61 11.73 -7.90
C GLY A 86 -7.56 10.98 -7.09
N ASP A 87 -7.68 11.03 -5.76
CA ASP A 87 -6.82 10.32 -4.81
C ASP A 87 -7.54 9.11 -4.22
N GLN A 88 -6.79 8.04 -3.94
CA GLN A 88 -7.27 6.91 -3.15
C GLN A 88 -6.42 6.79 -1.88
N THR A 89 -7.06 6.85 -0.72
CA THR A 89 -6.43 6.56 0.57
C THR A 89 -7.01 5.27 1.13
N ILE A 90 -6.14 4.34 1.55
CA ILE A 90 -6.52 3.13 2.28
C ILE A 90 -5.82 3.20 3.64
N ASP A 91 -6.60 3.25 4.71
CA ASP A 91 -6.11 3.27 6.09
C ASP A 91 -6.62 2.03 6.82
N ILE A 92 -5.71 1.12 7.15
CA ILE A 92 -5.99 -0.15 7.83
C ILE A 92 -5.30 -0.10 9.19
N LYS A 93 -6.07 -0.16 10.28
CA LYS A 93 -5.55 0.02 11.64
C LYS A 93 -4.91 -1.22 12.26
N ASN A 94 -5.17 -2.39 11.70
CA ASN A 94 -4.58 -3.65 12.13
C ASN A 94 -3.84 -4.29 10.95
N ASP A 95 -4.28 -5.44 10.46
CA ASP A 95 -3.55 -6.21 9.46
C ASP A 95 -4.20 -6.12 8.06
N GLN A 96 -3.36 -6.09 7.03
CA GLN A 96 -3.75 -6.33 5.64
C GLN A 96 -3.13 -7.64 5.16
N LEU A 97 -3.97 -8.58 4.70
CA LEU A 97 -3.53 -9.78 4.00
C LEU A 97 -3.99 -9.70 2.54
N GLU A 98 -3.03 -9.67 1.62
CA GLU A 98 -3.27 -9.74 0.18
C GLU A 98 -2.79 -11.10 -0.34
N THR A 99 -3.67 -11.85 -1.00
CA THR A 99 -3.31 -13.12 -1.66
C THR A 99 -3.68 -13.03 -3.13
N ILE A 100 -2.68 -13.21 -4.00
CA ILE A 100 -2.83 -13.11 -5.46
C ILE A 100 -2.51 -14.47 -6.05
N GLY A 101 -3.50 -15.10 -6.67
CA GLY A 101 -3.38 -16.48 -7.17
C GLY A 101 -2.58 -16.64 -8.47
N ASN A 102 -2.30 -15.54 -9.17
CA ASN A 102 -1.54 -15.56 -10.42
C ASN A 102 -0.47 -14.43 -10.40
N ASN A 103 -0.72 -13.30 -11.06
CA ASN A 103 0.27 -12.22 -11.20
C ASN A 103 -0.18 -10.93 -10.53
N GLN A 104 0.75 -10.25 -9.85
CA GLN A 104 0.61 -8.85 -9.44
C GLN A 104 1.47 -7.98 -10.37
N THR A 105 0.95 -6.86 -10.83
CA THR A 105 1.73 -5.85 -11.56
C THR A 105 1.41 -4.48 -11.00
N LEU A 106 2.43 -3.81 -10.47
CA LEU A 106 2.33 -2.44 -9.97
C LEU A 106 3.05 -1.51 -10.95
N LYS A 107 2.36 -0.47 -11.42
CA LYS A 107 2.94 0.59 -12.26
C LYS A 107 2.70 1.94 -11.64
N VAL A 108 3.77 2.57 -11.15
CA VAL A 108 3.76 3.92 -10.59
C VAL A 108 4.39 4.87 -11.62
N LYS A 109 3.73 5.99 -11.92
CA LYS A 109 4.22 6.97 -12.92
C LYS A 109 5.16 8.02 -12.35
N ALA A 110 5.02 8.30 -11.06
CA ALA A 110 5.88 9.20 -10.30
C ALA A 110 6.64 8.36 -9.27
N ASP A 111 6.70 8.81 -8.02
CA ASP A 111 7.49 8.18 -6.97
C ASP A 111 6.69 7.12 -6.20
N GLN A 112 7.38 6.06 -5.76
CA GLN A 112 6.89 5.10 -4.79
C GLN A 112 7.75 5.19 -3.53
N GLN A 113 7.12 5.46 -2.39
CA GLN A 113 7.75 5.46 -1.06
C GLN A 113 7.16 4.35 -0.21
N VAL A 114 8.00 3.65 0.54
CA VAL A 114 7.62 2.56 1.45
C VAL A 114 8.37 2.77 2.76
N ASP A 115 7.65 3.15 3.81
CA ASP A 115 8.18 3.30 5.17
C ASP A 115 7.71 2.13 6.04
N ILE A 116 8.65 1.43 6.66
CA ILE A 116 8.39 0.25 7.49
C ILE A 116 9.16 0.43 8.79
N ASP A 117 8.44 0.65 9.89
CA ASP A 117 9.04 0.79 11.24
C ASP A 117 9.56 -0.55 11.78
N GLY A 118 8.94 -1.64 11.36
CA GLY A 118 9.29 -3.00 11.76
C GLY A 118 10.29 -3.67 10.81
N LYS A 119 10.04 -4.95 10.53
CA LYS A 119 10.88 -5.77 9.66
C LYS A 119 10.24 -5.94 8.29
N GLN A 120 11.02 -5.70 7.23
CA GLN A 120 10.69 -6.17 5.89
C GLN A 120 11.36 -7.55 5.64
N ALA A 121 10.58 -8.55 5.24
CA ALA A 121 11.08 -9.86 4.84
C ALA A 121 10.64 -10.17 3.41
N VAL A 122 11.59 -10.45 2.52
CA VAL A 122 11.32 -10.75 1.11
C VAL A 122 11.87 -12.15 0.80
N LYS A 123 10.98 -13.07 0.41
CA LYS A 123 11.34 -14.41 -0.05
C LYS A 123 10.85 -14.57 -1.48
N VAL A 124 11.77 -14.84 -2.40
CA VAL A 124 11.47 -15.08 -3.82
C VAL A 124 11.98 -16.47 -4.20
N GLY A 125 11.14 -17.25 -4.88
CA GLY A 125 11.44 -18.63 -5.25
C GLY A 125 12.49 -18.77 -6.36
N THR A 126 12.63 -17.77 -7.22
CA THR A 126 13.52 -17.81 -8.38
C THR A 126 14.52 -16.64 -8.40
N THR A 127 14.10 -15.44 -8.83
CA THR A 127 15.02 -14.34 -9.11
C THR A 127 14.42 -13.00 -8.69
N ILE A 128 15.25 -12.18 -8.05
CA ILE A 128 15.00 -10.75 -7.85
C ILE A 128 15.83 -9.99 -8.90
N VAL A 129 15.16 -9.15 -9.69
CA VAL A 129 15.82 -8.22 -10.62
C VAL A 129 15.54 -6.80 -10.15
N ILE A 130 16.60 -6.02 -9.94
CA ILE A 130 16.51 -4.60 -9.57
C ILE A 130 17.29 -3.81 -10.62
N GLU A 131 16.58 -2.96 -11.36
CA GLU A 131 17.15 -2.08 -12.37
C GLU A 131 16.83 -0.64 -12.02
N ALA A 132 17.82 0.25 -12.11
CA ALA A 132 17.66 1.67 -11.89
C ALA A 132 18.44 2.44 -12.95
N GLY A 133 17.84 3.52 -13.48
CA GLY A 133 18.48 4.33 -14.52
C GLY A 133 19.63 5.20 -14.02
N THR A 134 19.75 5.44 -12.71
CA THR A 134 20.78 6.30 -12.12
C THR A 134 21.63 5.57 -11.08
N SER A 135 21.02 5.05 -10.01
CA SER A 135 21.74 4.36 -8.96
C SER A 135 20.86 3.44 -8.12
N ILE A 136 21.48 2.43 -7.50
CA ILE A 136 20.90 1.60 -6.44
C ILE A 136 21.74 1.83 -5.18
N GLU A 137 21.12 2.17 -4.05
CA GLU A 137 21.83 2.40 -2.77
C GLU A 137 21.20 1.54 -1.66
N LEU A 138 22.05 0.78 -0.95
CA LEU A 138 21.71 0.01 0.24
C LEU A 138 22.47 0.62 1.41
N LYS A 139 21.78 1.17 2.41
CA LYS A 139 22.40 1.92 3.51
C LYS A 139 21.91 1.45 4.87
N VAL A 140 22.84 1.29 5.81
CA VAL A 140 22.58 0.97 7.21
C VAL A 140 23.47 1.85 8.07
N GLY A 141 22.88 2.87 8.73
CA GLY A 141 23.65 3.85 9.50
C GLY A 141 24.76 4.50 8.67
N GLY A 142 26.01 4.30 9.08
CA GLY A 142 27.22 4.80 8.39
C GLY A 142 27.74 3.91 7.25
N SER A 143 27.20 2.70 7.07
CA SER A 143 27.62 1.76 6.03
C SER A 143 26.71 1.85 4.81
N SER A 144 27.29 1.69 3.61
CA SER A 144 26.56 1.78 2.35
C SER A 144 27.18 0.94 1.23
N ILE A 145 26.33 0.35 0.40
CA ILE A 145 26.67 -0.18 -0.92
C ILE A 145 25.92 0.67 -1.95
N LYS A 146 26.64 1.36 -2.82
CA LYS A 146 26.07 2.19 -3.89
C LYS A 146 26.54 1.70 -5.25
N ILE A 147 25.60 1.38 -6.12
CA ILE A 147 25.80 1.01 -7.52
C ILE A 147 25.37 2.22 -8.37
N GLU A 148 26.27 2.71 -9.20
CA GLU A 148 26.07 3.78 -10.16
C GLU A 148 26.47 3.26 -11.55
N ALA A 149 26.08 3.95 -12.62
CA ALA A 149 26.28 3.46 -14.00
C ALA A 149 27.71 3.02 -14.34
N ALA A 150 28.74 3.63 -13.71
CA ALA A 150 30.14 3.33 -13.97
C ALA A 150 30.96 2.98 -12.71
N LYS A 151 30.32 2.88 -11.53
CA LYS A 151 31.03 2.75 -10.26
C LYS A 151 30.21 1.95 -9.25
N ILE A 152 30.89 1.06 -8.53
CA ILE A 152 30.35 0.45 -7.32
C ILE A 152 31.19 0.96 -6.15
N THR A 153 30.52 1.47 -5.12
CA THR A 153 31.15 1.99 -3.90
C THR A 153 30.66 1.19 -2.70
N ILE A 154 31.58 0.60 -1.94
CA ILE A 154 31.30 -0.07 -0.67
C ILE A 154 32.01 0.72 0.42
N LYS A 155 31.27 1.19 1.42
CA LYS A 155 31.79 1.94 2.56
C LYS A 155 31.24 1.35 3.85
N SER A 156 32.13 1.14 4.82
CA SER A 156 31.80 0.64 6.16
C SER A 156 33.02 0.88 7.07
N PRO A 157 32.84 1.01 8.40
CA PRO A 157 33.97 0.99 9.34
C PRO A 157 34.83 -0.27 9.23
N GLU A 158 34.18 -1.41 8.92
CA GLU A 158 34.82 -2.70 8.71
C GLU A 158 34.17 -3.40 7.51
N ILE A 159 35.00 -4.02 6.66
CA ILE A 159 34.57 -4.84 5.52
C ILE A 159 35.37 -6.13 5.57
N GLU A 160 34.67 -7.25 5.79
CA GLU A 160 35.24 -8.59 5.71
C GLU A 160 34.80 -9.26 4.41
N ILE A 161 35.75 -9.87 3.69
CA ILE A 161 35.48 -10.65 2.47
C ILE A 161 36.11 -12.03 2.67
N ALA A 162 35.26 -13.03 2.93
CA ALA A 162 35.66 -14.43 3.08
C ALA A 162 35.13 -15.27 1.90
N ALA A 163 35.94 -16.22 1.43
CA ALA A 163 35.54 -17.17 0.39
C ALA A 163 36.08 -18.56 0.72
N ASP A 164 35.20 -19.57 0.72
CA ASP A 164 35.56 -20.95 1.11
C ASP A 164 36.47 -21.65 0.10
N ALA A 165 36.32 -21.33 -1.19
CA ALA A 165 37.10 -21.95 -2.26
C ALA A 165 38.09 -20.97 -2.87
N ASN A 166 37.60 -19.91 -3.52
CA ASN A 166 38.45 -18.94 -4.22
C ASN A 166 37.78 -17.56 -4.20
N ALA A 167 38.57 -16.52 -3.93
CA ALA A 167 38.24 -15.14 -4.25
C ALA A 167 39.15 -14.65 -5.38
N LYS A 168 38.59 -14.13 -6.48
CA LYS A 168 39.34 -13.61 -7.63
C LYS A 168 39.03 -12.14 -7.82
N LEU A 169 40.07 -11.30 -7.82
CA LEU A 169 39.96 -9.89 -8.17
C LEU A 169 40.82 -9.62 -9.40
N LYS A 170 40.26 -8.96 -10.42
CA LYS A 170 40.95 -8.61 -11.65
C LYS A 170 40.52 -7.21 -12.10
N ALA A 171 41.48 -6.38 -12.47
CA ALA A 171 41.23 -5.13 -13.16
C ALA A 171 41.85 -5.19 -14.56
N GLY A 172 41.16 -4.65 -15.57
CA GLY A 172 41.65 -4.64 -16.95
C GLY A 172 42.75 -3.62 -17.22
N ALA A 173 42.75 -2.50 -16.47
CA ALA A 173 43.73 -1.43 -16.62
C ALA A 173 44.64 -1.31 -15.40
N MET A 174 44.09 -1.00 -14.22
CA MET A 174 44.86 -0.80 -13.00
C MET A 174 44.09 -1.34 -11.79
N MET A 175 44.81 -1.99 -10.89
CA MET A 175 44.36 -2.28 -9.53
C MET A 175 45.25 -1.50 -8.57
N GLU A 176 44.63 -0.76 -7.64
CA GLU A 176 45.34 -0.02 -6.59
C GLU A 176 44.83 -0.46 -5.23
N ILE A 177 45.75 -0.82 -4.33
CA ILE A 177 45.45 -1.19 -2.94
C ILE A 177 46.31 -0.33 -2.02
N LYS A 178 45.68 0.44 -1.13
CA LYS A 178 46.35 1.36 -0.20
C LYS A 178 45.92 1.08 1.24
N SER A 179 46.87 1.09 2.16
CA SER A 179 46.63 1.06 3.61
C SER A 179 47.27 2.28 4.28
N GLY A 180 46.55 2.94 5.19
CA GLY A 180 47.10 4.08 5.95
C GLY A 180 48.09 3.69 7.05
N ALA A 181 48.07 2.42 7.47
CA ALA A 181 49.00 1.86 8.44
C ALA A 181 49.58 0.55 7.87
N VAL A 182 49.27 -0.59 8.49
CA VAL A 182 49.79 -1.90 8.09
C VAL A 182 48.90 -2.54 7.03
N MET A 183 49.52 -3.07 5.99
CA MET A 183 48.93 -4.05 5.08
C MET A 183 49.61 -5.40 5.33
N THR A 184 48.82 -6.42 5.64
CA THR A 184 49.31 -7.80 5.78
C THR A 184 48.81 -8.60 4.59
N ILE A 185 49.73 -9.14 3.80
CA ILE A 185 49.45 -10.10 2.74
C ILE A 185 50.16 -11.40 3.13
N GLY A 186 49.42 -12.50 3.19
CA GLY A 186 49.96 -13.79 3.64
C GLY A 186 49.19 -14.97 3.08
N GLY A 187 49.86 -16.12 3.07
CA GLY A 187 49.34 -17.39 2.58
C GLY A 187 50.46 -18.43 2.50
N ALA A 188 50.11 -19.71 2.35
CA ALA A 188 51.11 -20.77 2.18
C ALA A 188 52.03 -20.52 0.97
N LEU A 189 51.51 -19.88 -0.08
CA LEU A 189 52.25 -19.39 -1.23
C LEU A 189 51.70 -18.02 -1.63
N VAL A 190 52.56 -17.01 -1.65
CA VAL A 190 52.25 -15.68 -2.20
C VAL A 190 53.16 -15.47 -3.40
N GLN A 191 52.58 -15.35 -4.59
CA GLN A 191 53.31 -15.13 -5.83
C GLN A 191 52.99 -13.74 -6.38
N ILE A 192 54.04 -12.96 -6.66
CA ILE A 192 53.98 -11.69 -7.36
C ILE A 192 54.82 -11.88 -8.62
N ASN A 193 54.21 -11.74 -9.79
CA ASN A 193 54.84 -11.96 -11.09
C ASN A 193 54.66 -10.77 -12.03
#